data_AF-B0MZL8-F1
#
_entry.id   AF-B0MZL8-F1
#
_cell.length_a   1.000
_cell.length_b   1.000
_cell.length_c   1.000
_cell.angle_alpha   90.00
_cell.angle_beta   90.00
_cell.angle_gamma   90.00
#
_symmetry.space_group_name_H-M   'P 1'
#
loop_
_entity.id
_entity.type
_entity.pdbx_description
1 polymer ?
#
loop_
_entity_poly.entity_id
_entity_poly.type
_entity_poly.pdbx_seq_one_letter_code
_entity_poly.pdbx_strand_id
1 'polypeptide(L)'
;MRITLEQFCEQWAPKGNGRYLPNKMEFNTHDFVTMAGEYSKSRFRTSFAEGGLYGSGKLWPERKSRWGRRFTHPVMNDTGNLSRSIFGEAERMDRTNLTQRAYGERKKIFRRGARYAIWTKASNYHQHGKRGASQSYAAVHNTDPALGLYTVNQYSRRRPEHRQFIGISPKLNHTVNQLFIPILFRGFPFPNP
;
A
#
# COMPACT_ATOMS: atom_id res chain seq x y z
N MET A 1 40.81 -0.50 -3.72
CA MET A 1 41.14 0.24 -2.49
C MET A 1 41.01 -0.71 -1.30
N ARG A 2 42.03 -0.86 -0.46
CA ARG A 2 41.98 -1.69 0.75
C ARG A 2 41.71 -0.78 1.95
N ILE A 3 40.67 -1.09 2.74
CA ILE A 3 40.41 -0.43 4.02
C ILE A 3 41.06 -1.23 5.16
N THR A 4 41.50 -0.55 6.21
CA THR A 4 42.04 -1.22 7.41
C THR A 4 40.89 -1.81 8.24
N LEU A 5 41.21 -2.77 9.12
CA LEU A 5 40.23 -3.35 10.04
C LEU A 5 39.59 -2.27 10.94
N GLU A 6 40.36 -1.26 11.34
CA GLU A 6 39.86 -0.14 12.15
C GLU A 6 38.92 0.76 11.35
N GLN A 7 39.25 1.07 10.10
CA GLN A 7 38.36 1.81 9.19
C GLN A 7 37.07 1.05 8.92
N PHE A 8 37.14 -0.28 8.80
CA PHE A 8 35.95 -1.13 8.72
C PHE A 8 35.13 -1.03 10.00
N CYS A 9 35.73 -1.25 11.17
CA CYS A 9 35.04 -1.19 12.46
C CYS A 9 34.44 0.20 12.76
N GLU A 10 35.09 1.30 12.35
CA GLU A 10 34.57 2.67 12.52
C GLU A 10 33.32 2.95 11.69
N GLN A 11 33.12 2.29 10.55
CA GLN A 11 31.88 2.38 9.79
C GLN A 11 30.67 1.80 10.55
N TRP A 12 30.91 0.83 11.44
CA TRP A 12 29.86 0.13 12.20
C TRP A 12 29.72 0.62 13.64
N ALA A 13 30.79 1.10 14.26
CA ALA A 13 30.82 1.58 15.64
C ALA A 13 31.73 2.82 15.76
N PRO A 14 31.22 4.02 15.43
CA PRO A 14 32.00 5.25 15.55
C PRO A 14 32.48 5.46 16.98
N LYS A 15 33.79 5.65 17.18
CA LYS A 15 34.36 5.91 18.51
C LYS A 15 33.72 7.17 19.13
N GLY A 16 33.19 7.03 20.35
CA GLY A 16 32.78 8.18 21.17
C GLY A 16 31.27 8.39 21.37
N ASN A 17 30.40 7.68 20.64
CA ASN A 17 28.97 7.69 20.92
C ASN A 17 28.49 6.26 21.19
N GLY A 18 28.41 5.87 22.46
CA GLY A 18 27.99 4.54 22.94
C GLY A 18 26.55 4.14 22.56
N ARG A 19 25.88 4.89 21.68
CA ARG A 19 24.69 4.42 20.97
C ARG A 19 25.16 3.56 19.81
N TYR A 20 25.24 2.25 20.04
CA TYR A 20 25.12 1.25 18.97
C TYR A 20 24.10 1.79 17.96
N LEU A 21 24.49 1.91 16.68
CA LEU A 21 23.57 2.31 15.62
C LEU A 21 22.27 1.50 15.85
N PRO A 22 21.11 2.14 16.07
CA PRO A 22 19.84 1.45 15.89
C PRO A 22 19.99 0.73 14.56
N ASN A 23 19.92 -0.60 14.58
CA ASN A 23 20.35 -1.48 13.48
C ASN A 23 20.16 -0.76 12.14
N LYS A 24 21.25 -0.36 11.46
CA LYS A 24 21.15 0.52 10.27
C LYS A 24 20.16 -0.03 9.24
N MET A 25 20.09 -1.35 9.13
CA MET A 25 19.11 -2.06 8.31
C MET A 25 17.66 -1.82 8.78
N GLU A 26 17.40 -1.83 10.08
CA GLU A 26 16.10 -1.54 10.67
C GLU A 26 15.65 -0.10 10.38
N PHE A 27 16.54 0.88 10.56
CA PHE A 27 16.26 2.27 10.20
C PHE A 27 15.94 2.40 8.70
N ASN A 28 16.80 1.83 7.85
CA ASN A 28 16.60 1.84 6.40
C ASN A 28 15.31 1.09 5.99
N THR A 29 14.92 0.06 6.73
CA THR A 29 13.64 -0.67 6.52
C THR A 29 12.44 0.23 6.82
N HIS A 30 12.50 1.00 7.90
CA HIS A 30 11.45 1.99 8.21
C HIS A 30 11.34 3.07 7.13
N ASP A 31 12.47 3.61 6.68
CA ASP A 31 12.51 4.58 5.59
C ASP A 31 11.94 4.00 4.29
N PHE A 32 12.39 2.81 3.90
CA PHE A 32 11.89 2.10 2.72
C PHE A 32 10.37 1.93 2.78
N VAL A 33 9.85 1.36 3.87
CA VAL A 33 8.41 1.09 4.01
C VAL A 33 7.60 2.37 3.96
N THR A 34 8.07 3.44 4.61
CA THR A 34 7.39 4.73 4.63
C THR A 34 7.38 5.37 3.24
N MET A 35 8.53 5.43 2.58
CA MET A 35 8.66 6.06 1.25
C MET A 35 7.91 5.28 0.17
N ALA A 36 8.03 3.95 0.15
CA ALA A 36 7.29 3.09 -0.77
C ALA A 36 5.78 3.17 -0.53
N GLY A 37 5.36 3.25 0.73
CA GLY A 37 3.97 3.41 1.15
C GLY A 37 3.37 4.75 0.71
N GLU A 38 4.04 5.86 1.00
CA GLU A 38 3.63 7.20 0.55
C GLU A 38 3.55 7.31 -0.97
N TYR A 39 4.54 6.75 -1.67
CA TYR A 39 4.53 6.69 -3.13
C TYR A 39 3.32 5.90 -3.65
N SER A 40 3.10 4.70 -3.12
CA SER A 40 1.96 3.84 -3.51
C SER A 40 0.62 4.52 -3.26
N LYS A 41 0.46 5.16 -2.09
CA LYS A 41 -0.74 5.94 -1.74
C LYS A 41 -0.98 7.07 -2.75
N SER A 42 0.08 7.81 -3.10
CA SER A 42 0.00 8.87 -4.10
C SER A 42 -0.48 8.33 -5.45
N ARG A 43 0.06 7.19 -5.89
CA ARG A 43 -0.34 6.56 -7.16
C ARG A 43 -1.77 6.06 -7.17
N PHE A 44 -2.27 5.51 -6.06
CA PHE A 44 -3.69 5.16 -5.95
C PHE A 44 -4.61 6.38 -6.03
N ARG A 45 -4.18 7.54 -5.52
CA ARG A 45 -4.92 8.80 -5.72
C ARG A 45 -4.87 9.26 -7.17
N THR A 46 -3.73 9.12 -7.85
CA THR A 46 -3.59 9.44 -9.27
C THR A 46 -4.45 8.55 -10.18
N SER A 47 -4.78 7.32 -9.77
CA SER A 47 -5.72 6.43 -10.50
C SER A 47 -7.02 7.14 -10.90
N PHE A 48 -7.50 8.09 -10.10
CA PHE A 48 -8.74 8.84 -10.40
C PHE A 48 -8.57 9.83 -11.55
N ALA A 49 -7.40 10.44 -11.68
CA ALA A 49 -7.07 11.31 -12.80
C ALA A 49 -6.77 10.49 -14.07
N GLU A 50 -6.10 9.34 -13.92
CA GLU A 50 -5.86 8.40 -15.02
C GLU A 50 -7.13 7.65 -15.46
N GLY A 51 -8.19 7.71 -14.65
CA GLY A 51 -9.45 7.02 -14.93
C GLY A 51 -9.35 5.50 -14.87
N GLY A 52 -8.35 4.95 -14.18
CA GLY A 52 -8.03 3.52 -14.11
C GLY A 52 -7.01 3.25 -13.00
N LEU A 53 -6.86 1.99 -12.56
CA LEU A 53 -5.82 1.66 -11.58
C LEU A 53 -4.45 2.02 -12.15
N TYR A 54 -3.66 2.78 -11.38
CA TYR A 54 -2.33 3.22 -11.80
C TYR A 54 -1.50 2.09 -12.40
N GLY A 55 -1.05 2.30 -13.63
CA GLY A 55 -0.16 1.37 -14.32
C GLY A 55 -0.78 0.05 -14.77
N SER A 56 -2.10 -0.11 -14.66
CA SER A 56 -2.82 -1.25 -15.23
C SER A 56 -2.99 -1.17 -16.74
N GLY A 57 -2.88 0.04 -17.32
CA GLY A 57 -3.19 0.31 -18.73
C GLY A 57 -4.68 0.17 -19.08
N LYS A 58 -5.55 -0.10 -18.10
CA LYS A 58 -6.98 -0.32 -18.30
C LYS A 58 -7.77 0.83 -17.67
N LEU A 59 -8.56 1.52 -18.50
CA LEU A 59 -9.52 2.51 -18.04
C LEU A 59 -10.70 1.83 -17.34
N TRP A 60 -11.27 2.51 -16.36
CA TRP A 60 -12.47 2.08 -15.67
C TRP A 60 -13.65 2.09 -16.64
N PRO A 61 -14.48 1.02 -16.66
CA PRO A 61 -15.66 0.99 -17.49
C PRO A 61 -16.65 2.09 -17.11
N GLU A 62 -17.36 2.62 -18.11
CA GLU A 62 -18.47 3.54 -17.90
C GLU A 62 -19.59 2.92 -17.08
N ARG A 63 -20.40 3.76 -16.42
CA ARG A 63 -21.55 3.35 -15.62
C ARG A 63 -22.67 2.85 -16.54
N LYS A 64 -22.91 1.53 -16.54
CA LYS A 64 -23.99 0.93 -17.37
C LYS A 64 -25.38 0.98 -16.76
N SER A 65 -25.52 1.12 -15.44
CA SER A 65 -26.83 1.06 -14.80
C SER A 65 -27.68 2.30 -15.10
N ARG A 66 -29.00 2.16 -15.23
CA ARG A 66 -29.94 3.28 -15.42
C ARG A 66 -29.78 4.36 -14.35
N TRP A 67 -29.48 3.97 -13.12
CA TRP A 67 -29.19 4.88 -12.01
C TRP A 67 -27.79 5.50 -12.12
N GLY A 68 -26.80 4.73 -12.56
CA GLY A 68 -25.43 5.19 -12.77
C GLY A 68 -25.29 6.23 -13.88
N ARG A 69 -26.13 6.14 -14.93
CA ARG A 69 -26.19 7.13 -16.02
C ARG A 69 -26.81 8.48 -15.61
N ARG A 70 -27.46 8.57 -14.44
CA ARG A 70 -28.06 9.82 -13.93
C ARG A 70 -27.06 10.74 -13.23
N PHE A 71 -25.83 10.29 -13.02
CA PHE A 71 -24.78 11.11 -12.39
C PHE A 71 -24.05 11.96 -13.44
N THR A 72 -23.46 13.08 -13.00
CA THR A 72 -22.77 14.06 -13.85
C THR A 72 -21.49 13.53 -14.50
N HIS A 73 -20.98 12.39 -14.03
CA HIS A 73 -19.74 11.79 -14.53
C HIS A 73 -19.96 10.33 -14.97
N PRO A 74 -19.57 9.96 -16.21
CA PRO A 74 -19.81 8.61 -16.76
C PRO A 74 -18.96 7.52 -16.07
N VAL A 75 -17.91 7.91 -15.34
CA VAL A 75 -16.93 7.01 -14.67
C VAL A 75 -16.92 7.29 -13.16
N MET A 76 -16.06 6.61 -12.38
CA MET A 76 -15.86 6.78 -10.93
C MET A 76 -15.34 8.18 -10.51
N ASN A 77 -15.26 9.17 -11.41
CA ASN A 77 -14.70 10.49 -11.12
C ASN A 77 -15.78 11.53 -10.79
N ASP A 78 -16.50 11.33 -9.67
CA ASP A 78 -17.72 12.11 -9.39
C ASP A 78 -17.43 13.44 -8.64
N THR A 79 -16.57 13.42 -7.61
CA THR A 79 -16.41 14.55 -6.68
C THR A 79 -15.06 14.59 -5.93
N GLY A 80 -14.13 13.65 -6.21
CA GLY A 80 -12.87 13.52 -5.47
C GLY A 80 -13.00 12.98 -4.03
N ASN A 81 -14.21 12.72 -3.53
CA ASN A 81 -14.41 12.18 -2.17
C ASN A 81 -13.68 10.86 -1.94
N LEU A 82 -13.69 9.97 -2.93
CA LEU A 82 -13.07 8.64 -2.82
C LEU A 82 -11.54 8.70 -2.91
N SER A 83 -10.98 9.59 -3.73
CA SER A 83 -9.53 9.79 -3.79
C SER A 83 -9.00 10.44 -2.51
N ARG A 84 -9.75 11.41 -1.96
CA ARG A 84 -9.45 12.05 -0.66
C ARG A 84 -9.59 11.09 0.52
N SER A 85 -10.44 10.06 0.40
CA SER A 85 -10.63 9.04 1.45
C SER A 85 -9.65 7.87 1.35
N ILE A 86 -8.60 7.96 0.53
CA ILE A 86 -7.44 7.07 0.58
C ILE A 86 -6.49 7.58 1.67
N PHE A 87 -6.40 6.83 2.74
CA PHE A 87 -5.52 7.09 3.87
C PHE A 87 -4.33 6.14 3.82
N GLY A 88 -3.23 6.56 4.45
CA GLY A 88 -2.13 5.65 4.70
C GLY A 88 -1.34 6.10 5.90
N GLU A 89 -0.86 5.13 6.65
CA GLU A 89 -0.15 5.33 7.90
C GLU A 89 0.96 4.29 8.06
N ALA A 90 2.09 4.73 8.59
CA ALA A 90 3.14 3.84 9.04
C ALA A 90 2.75 3.27 10.40
N GLU A 91 2.55 1.96 10.48
CA GLU A 91 2.24 1.28 11.73
C GLU A 91 3.48 0.54 12.23
N ARG A 92 3.77 0.70 13.52
CA ARG A 92 4.78 -0.12 14.19
C ARG A 92 4.29 -1.55 14.23
N MET A 93 5.11 -2.47 13.71
CA MET A 93 4.76 -3.87 13.69
C MET A 93 5.24 -4.51 15.00
N ASP A 94 4.48 -4.31 16.07
CA ASP A 94 4.81 -4.85 17.41
C ASP A 94 4.73 -6.39 17.45
N ARG A 95 4.10 -6.99 16.44
CA ARG A 95 3.94 -8.44 16.24
C ARG A 95 4.26 -8.81 14.78
N THR A 96 5.52 -9.07 14.49
CA THR A 96 5.89 -9.83 13.29
C THR A 96 5.56 -11.30 13.54
N ASN A 97 4.62 -11.87 12.79
CA ASN A 97 4.33 -13.32 12.83
C ASN A 97 5.47 -14.19 12.27
N LEU A 98 6.67 -13.62 12.06
CA LEU A 98 7.85 -14.33 11.58
C LEU A 98 8.45 -15.33 12.59
N THR A 99 7.88 -15.46 13.80
CA THR A 99 8.32 -16.42 14.83
C THR A 99 7.29 -17.50 15.19
N GLN A 100 6.20 -17.67 14.42
CA GLN A 100 5.22 -18.74 14.69
C GLN A 100 5.41 -20.03 13.87
N ARG A 101 6.46 -20.15 13.05
CA ARG A 101 6.83 -21.40 12.36
C ARG A 101 8.20 -21.94 12.78
N ALA A 102 8.48 -21.95 14.07
CA ALA A 102 9.57 -22.77 14.62
C ALA A 102 8.99 -23.63 15.75
N TYR A 103 8.90 -24.91 15.44
CA TYR A 103 8.73 -26.03 16.36
C TYR A 103 9.74 -25.90 17.51
N GLY A 104 9.31 -26.15 18.75
CA GLY A 104 10.23 -26.32 19.88
C GLY A 104 10.64 -25.06 20.63
N GLU A 105 10.43 -25.13 21.94
CA GLU A 105 11.00 -24.38 23.06
C GLU A 105 12.23 -23.49 22.77
N ARG A 106 12.00 -22.27 22.25
CA ARG A 106 12.69 -21.00 22.59
C ARG A 106 12.13 -19.88 21.72
N LYS A 107 11.07 -19.22 22.20
CA LYS A 107 10.45 -18.08 21.50
C LYS A 107 11.01 -16.76 21.99
N LYS A 108 11.92 -16.17 21.20
CA LYS A 108 12.15 -14.72 20.93
C LYS A 108 13.42 -14.67 20.06
N ILE A 109 13.47 -13.91 18.97
CA ILE A 109 14.03 -12.56 18.90
C ILE A 109 13.67 -12.06 17.48
N PHE A 110 12.88 -10.99 17.36
CA PHE A 110 12.78 -10.02 16.22
C PHE A 110 11.39 -9.37 16.26
N ARG A 111 11.19 -8.46 17.22
CA ARG A 111 9.97 -7.64 17.40
C ARG A 111 9.91 -6.43 16.45
N ARG A 112 10.68 -6.44 15.35
CA ARG A 112 11.05 -5.22 14.62
C ARG A 112 10.71 -5.38 13.15
N GLY A 113 9.50 -4.95 12.79
CA GLY A 113 9.05 -4.82 11.42
C GLY A 113 8.41 -3.44 11.22
N ALA A 114 8.44 -2.97 9.99
CA ALA A 114 7.71 -1.78 9.57
C ALA A 114 6.59 -2.22 8.63
N ARG A 115 5.36 -1.73 8.82
CA ARG A 115 4.32 -1.81 7.79
C ARG A 115 3.79 -0.42 7.48
N TYR A 116 3.39 -0.23 6.24
CA TYR A 116 2.63 0.93 5.83
C TYR A 116 1.28 0.44 5.34
N ALA A 117 0.23 0.74 6.09
CA ALA A 117 -1.13 0.37 5.71
C ALA A 117 -1.68 1.46 4.80
N ILE A 118 -2.23 1.06 3.65
CA ILE A 118 -3.03 1.95 2.79
C ILE A 118 -4.44 1.41 2.79
N TRP A 119 -5.38 2.27 3.16
CA TRP A 119 -6.76 1.87 3.31
C TRP A 119 -7.69 3.01 2.93
N THR A 120 -8.97 2.70 2.78
CA THR A 120 -9.99 3.68 2.47
C THR A 120 -11.22 3.44 3.32
N LYS A 121 -11.91 4.52 3.69
CA LYS A 121 -13.15 4.41 4.44
C LYS A 121 -14.21 3.82 3.52
N ALA A 122 -14.67 2.63 3.88
CA ALA A 122 -15.75 1.91 3.23
C ALA A 122 -17.07 2.69 3.25
N SER A 123 -17.38 3.39 4.34
CA SER A 123 -18.65 4.06 4.55
C SER A 123 -18.64 5.47 3.94
N ASN A 124 -19.42 5.66 2.88
CA ASN A 124 -20.01 6.98 2.66
C ASN A 124 -21.18 7.11 3.63
N TYR A 125 -21.24 8.21 4.37
CA TYR A 125 -22.41 8.56 5.18
C TYR A 125 -23.66 8.59 4.30
N HIS A 126 -24.82 8.31 4.89
CA HIS A 126 -26.10 8.49 4.20
C HIS A 126 -26.18 9.93 3.66
N GLN A 127 -26.19 10.07 2.33
CA GLN A 127 -26.39 11.37 1.68
C GLN A 127 -27.87 11.54 1.40
N HIS A 128 -28.47 12.60 1.95
CA HIS A 128 -29.88 12.93 1.73
C HIS A 128 -30.18 12.98 0.22
N GLY A 129 -31.25 12.31 -0.21
CA GLY A 129 -31.64 12.20 -1.63
C GLY A 129 -30.89 11.12 -2.44
N LYS A 130 -29.88 10.43 -1.87
CA LYS A 130 -29.21 9.30 -2.50
C LYS A 130 -29.60 7.97 -1.83
N ARG A 131 -30.04 6.99 -2.62
CA ARG A 131 -30.31 5.63 -2.14
C ARG A 131 -28.99 4.87 -1.91
N GLY A 132 -28.91 4.16 -0.78
CA GLY A 132 -27.81 3.27 -0.43
C GLY A 132 -26.95 3.81 0.71
N ALA A 133 -27.35 3.54 1.96
CA ALA A 133 -26.47 3.65 3.11
C ALA A 133 -25.92 2.27 3.47
N SER A 134 -24.67 2.25 3.94
CA SER A 134 -23.96 1.10 4.50
C SER A 134 -23.77 -0.13 3.60
N GLN A 135 -22.72 -0.10 2.77
CA GLN A 135 -21.59 -1.04 2.80
C GLN A 135 -20.61 -0.69 1.66
N SER A 136 -19.46 -0.17 2.06
CA SER A 136 -18.16 -0.33 1.41
C SER A 136 -18.11 -0.25 -0.12
N TYR A 137 -18.52 0.88 -0.73
CA TYR A 137 -18.29 1.17 -2.17
C TYR A 137 -16.84 0.86 -2.58
N ALA A 138 -15.90 1.26 -1.72
CA ALA A 138 -14.50 0.92 -1.87
C ALA A 138 -14.21 -0.59 -1.86
N ALA A 139 -14.85 -1.36 -0.98
CA ALA A 139 -14.67 -2.82 -0.97
C ALA A 139 -15.27 -3.46 -2.22
N VAL A 140 -16.47 -3.03 -2.66
CA VAL A 140 -17.07 -3.52 -3.90
C VAL A 140 -16.12 -3.37 -5.08
N HIS A 141 -15.42 -2.24 -5.17
CA HIS A 141 -14.57 -1.95 -6.31
C HIS A 141 -13.11 -2.43 -6.19
N ASN A 142 -12.57 -2.61 -4.99
CA ASN A 142 -11.20 -3.07 -4.77
C ASN A 142 -11.09 -4.56 -4.43
N THR A 143 -12.21 -5.24 -4.16
CA THR A 143 -12.21 -6.70 -3.97
C THR A 143 -11.98 -7.39 -5.30
N ASP A 144 -11.19 -8.46 -5.27
CA ASP A 144 -10.96 -9.34 -6.40
C ASP A 144 -12.30 -9.91 -6.91
N PRO A 145 -12.67 -9.69 -8.19
CA PRO A 145 -13.88 -10.24 -8.79
C PRO A 145 -14.01 -11.76 -8.63
N ALA A 146 -12.90 -12.50 -8.58
CA ALA A 146 -12.89 -13.96 -8.44
C ALA A 146 -13.48 -14.42 -7.09
N LEU A 147 -13.38 -13.60 -6.04
CA LEU A 147 -13.95 -13.92 -4.73
C LEU A 147 -15.48 -13.83 -4.71
N GLY A 148 -16.08 -13.09 -5.65
CA GLY A 148 -17.53 -13.08 -5.82
C GLY A 148 -18.30 -12.63 -4.57
N LEU A 149 -17.78 -11.68 -3.80
CA LEU A 149 -18.38 -11.26 -2.52
C LEU A 149 -19.60 -10.35 -2.67
N TYR A 150 -19.77 -9.71 -3.83
CA TYR A 150 -20.80 -8.69 -4.03
C TYR A 150 -21.68 -8.96 -5.25
N THR A 151 -22.94 -8.58 -5.14
CA THR A 151 -23.91 -8.51 -6.23
C THR A 151 -24.47 -7.10 -6.35
N VAL A 152 -25.07 -6.78 -7.50
CA VAL A 152 -25.61 -5.44 -7.77
C VAL A 152 -26.80 -5.06 -6.89
N ASN A 153 -27.54 -6.05 -6.37
CA ASN A 153 -28.58 -5.90 -5.37
C ASN A 153 -28.91 -7.29 -4.77
N GLN A 154 -29.71 -7.30 -3.69
CA GLN A 154 -30.12 -8.51 -2.98
C GLN A 154 -31.01 -9.47 -3.82
N TYR A 155 -31.58 -9.01 -4.93
CA TYR A 155 -32.49 -9.79 -5.79
C TYR A 155 -31.81 -10.27 -7.07
N SER A 156 -30.50 -10.06 -7.25
CA SER A 156 -29.78 -10.37 -8.48
C SER A 156 -28.48 -11.09 -8.17
N ARG A 157 -28.18 -12.12 -8.98
CA ARG A 157 -26.88 -12.78 -8.97
C ARG A 157 -25.83 -12.06 -9.84
N ARG A 158 -26.22 -10.96 -10.51
CA ARG A 158 -25.33 -10.21 -11.39
C ARG A 158 -24.22 -9.55 -10.58
N ARG A 159 -22.98 -9.68 -11.06
CA ARG A 159 -21.80 -9.04 -10.47
C ARG A 159 -21.76 -7.54 -10.80
N PRO A 160 -21.33 -6.69 -9.85
CA PRO A 160 -21.07 -5.29 -10.13
C PRO A 160 -19.85 -5.15 -11.06
N GLU A 161 -19.78 -4.04 -11.79
CA GLU A 161 -18.56 -3.70 -12.52
C GLU A 161 -17.51 -3.16 -11.55
N HIS A 162 -16.38 -3.85 -11.49
CA HIS A 162 -15.25 -3.47 -10.65
C HIS A 162 -14.46 -2.33 -11.30
N ARG A 163 -14.00 -1.42 -10.45
CA ARG A 163 -13.28 -0.20 -10.85
C ARG A 163 -12.20 0.01 -9.79
N GLN A 164 -11.24 -0.91 -9.77
CA GLN A 164 -10.21 -0.95 -8.75
C GLN A 164 -9.38 0.34 -8.78
N PHE A 165 -9.15 0.92 -7.61
CA PHE A 165 -8.38 2.16 -7.46
C PHE A 165 -7.25 2.03 -6.43
N ILE A 166 -7.34 1.03 -5.54
CA ILE A 166 -6.27 0.55 -4.65
C ILE A 166 -6.05 -0.93 -4.97
N GLY A 167 -4.79 -1.33 -5.16
CA GLY A 167 -4.47 -2.72 -5.44
C GLY A 167 -3.03 -2.96 -5.86
N ILE A 168 -2.72 -4.22 -6.13
CA ILE A 168 -1.42 -4.62 -6.66
C ILE A 168 -1.32 -4.16 -8.12
N SER A 169 -0.24 -3.44 -8.45
CA SER A 169 0.04 -2.98 -9.80
C SER A 169 1.46 -3.39 -10.19
N PRO A 170 1.67 -4.13 -11.30
CA PRO A 170 3.00 -4.52 -11.75
C PRO A 170 3.92 -3.30 -11.98
N LYS A 171 3.38 -2.23 -12.57
CA LYS A 171 4.11 -0.97 -12.78
C LYS A 171 4.51 -0.34 -11.46
N LEU A 172 3.59 -0.27 -10.50
CA LEU A 172 3.89 0.26 -9.17
C LEU A 172 5.00 -0.54 -8.48
N ASN A 173 4.89 -1.87 -8.50
CA ASN A 173 5.89 -2.77 -7.91
C ASN A 173 7.26 -2.60 -8.59
N HIS A 174 7.29 -2.51 -9.92
CA HIS A 174 8.51 -2.28 -10.68
C HIS A 174 9.19 -0.97 -10.26
N THR A 175 8.44 0.13 -10.22
CA THR A 175 8.98 1.43 -9.79
C THR A 175 9.44 1.40 -8.33
N VAL A 176 8.70 0.71 -7.45
CA VAL A 176 9.11 0.56 -6.05
C VAL A 176 10.42 -0.21 -5.94
N ASN A 177 10.55 -1.29 -6.71
CA ASN A 177 11.77 -2.09 -6.75
C ASN A 177 12.97 -1.30 -7.27
N GLN A 178 12.78 -0.47 -8.30
CA GLN A 178 13.87 0.32 -8.87
C GLN A 178 14.29 1.48 -7.96
N LEU A 179 13.32 2.23 -7.41
CA LEU A 179 13.62 3.49 -6.73
C LEU A 179 13.82 3.34 -5.22
N PHE A 180 13.12 2.41 -4.56
CA PHE A 180 13.10 2.35 -3.10
C PHE A 180 13.92 1.18 -2.52
N ILE A 181 14.08 0.04 -3.21
CA ILE A 181 14.95 -1.05 -2.71
C ILE A 181 16.37 -0.56 -2.36
N PRO A 182 17.02 0.32 -3.15
CA PRO A 182 18.36 0.83 -2.79
C PRO A 182 18.43 1.51 -1.41
N ILE A 183 17.29 2.00 -0.89
CA ILE A 183 17.22 2.62 0.45
C ILE A 183 17.56 1.61 1.55
N LEU A 184 17.17 0.34 1.40
CA LEU A 184 17.46 -0.72 2.36
C LEU A 184 18.97 -0.83 2.63
N PHE A 185 19.78 -0.64 1.59
CA PHE A 185 21.23 -0.78 1.63
C PHE A 185 21.97 0.55 1.77
N ARG A 186 21.26 1.66 2.00
CA ARG A 186 21.89 2.98 2.15
C ARG A 186 22.89 2.97 3.33
N GLY A 187 24.15 3.29 3.04
CA GLY A 187 25.22 3.31 4.04
C GLY A 187 25.82 1.94 4.36
N PHE A 188 25.43 0.88 3.64
CA PHE A 188 26.17 -0.38 3.63
C PHE A 188 27.29 -0.33 2.58
N PRO A 189 28.42 -1.02 2.82
CA PRO A 189 29.46 -1.14 1.81
C PRO A 189 28.91 -1.92 0.61
N PHE A 190 29.03 -1.34 -0.59
CA PHE A 190 28.77 -2.06 -1.83
C PHE A 190 30.07 -2.70 -2.32
N PRO A 191 30.05 -3.96 -2.78
CA PRO A 191 31.14 -4.47 -3.59
C PRO A 191 31.19 -3.61 -4.86
N ASN A 192 32.28 -2.88 -5.06
CA ASN A 192 32.51 -2.18 -6.33
C ASN A 192 32.56 -3.22 -7.47
N PRO A 193 32.04 -2.89 -8.66
CA PRO A 193 32.22 -3.72 -9.85
C PRO A 193 33.71 -3.90 -10.21
#